data_AF-A0A0D7A4I0-F1
#
_entry.id   AF-A0A0D7A4I0-F1
#
_cell.length_a   1.000
_cell.length_b   1.000
_cell.length_c   1.000
_cell.angle_alpha   90.00
_cell.angle_beta   90.00
_cell.angle_gamma   90.00
#
_symmetry.space_group_name_H-M   'P 1'
#
loop_
_entity.id
_entity.type
_entity.pdbx_description
1 polymer ?
#
loop_
_entity_poly.entity_id
_entity_poly.type
_entity_poly.pdbx_seq_one_letter_code
_entity_poly.pdbx_strand_id
1 'polypeptide(L)'
;PSDAQLANQILLEESRCHFPSFTASDAITLGLSLRKRFRGSSRHAKGGHGLVLTIQTIAGHTLFSCTVGDLADTPDVSLESWAALEGIVDVVRKTAHASYYGTYSAISALGKAPKQMGFPDDKIGRLAGGGYPIWLSNAPCCPIAIVACYSGSSLEDHLLVSTTVRDYLAKIAGGGAVPAPPPRMP
;
A
#
# COMPACT_ATOMS: atom_id res chain seq x y z
N PRO A 1 -8.73 21.48 3.82
CA PRO A 1 -9.86 20.60 3.41
C PRO A 1 -10.44 19.96 4.66
N SER A 2 -11.75 19.70 4.71
CA SER A 2 -12.32 18.92 5.81
C SER A 2 -12.00 17.43 5.66
N ASP A 3 -12.09 16.67 6.74
CA ASP A 3 -11.81 15.22 6.71
C ASP A 3 -12.76 14.49 5.76
N ALA A 4 -14.02 14.91 5.68
CA ALA A 4 -14.99 14.39 4.71
C ALA A 4 -14.59 14.69 3.25
N GLN A 5 -14.03 15.88 2.98
CA GLN A 5 -13.53 16.22 1.66
C GLN A 5 -12.30 15.38 1.28
N LEU A 6 -11.38 15.16 2.22
CA LEU A 6 -10.21 14.31 2.02
C LEU A 6 -10.62 12.85 1.77
N ALA A 7 -11.56 12.32 2.56
CA ALA A 7 -12.11 10.98 2.37
C ALA A 7 -12.71 10.80 0.97
N ASN A 8 -13.52 11.76 0.51
CA ASN A 8 -14.08 11.73 -0.84
C ASN A 8 -13.02 11.82 -1.94
N GLN A 9 -11.97 12.62 -1.75
CA GLN A 9 -10.87 12.70 -2.71
C GLN A 9 -10.15 11.34 -2.83
N ILE A 10 -9.88 10.68 -1.72
CA ILE A 10 -9.22 9.36 -1.72
C ILE A 10 -10.08 8.33 -2.45
N LEU A 11 -11.39 8.28 -2.18
CA LEU A 11 -12.30 7.36 -2.89
C LEU A 11 -12.34 7.62 -4.39
N LEU A 12 -12.34 8.89 -4.81
CA LEU A 12 -12.30 9.25 -6.22
C LEU A 12 -10.99 8.83 -6.88
N GLU A 13 -9.86 8.99 -6.19
CA GLU A 13 -8.56 8.53 -6.68
C GLU A 13 -8.50 7.00 -6.80
N GLU A 14 -8.98 6.28 -5.80
CA GLU A 14 -9.07 4.81 -5.79
C GLU A 14 -9.92 4.27 -6.92
N SER A 15 -11.08 4.89 -7.16
CA SER A 15 -12.03 4.46 -8.20
C SER A 15 -11.42 4.44 -9.61
N ARG A 16 -10.35 5.22 -9.83
CA ARG A 16 -9.64 5.33 -11.11
C ARG A 16 -8.51 4.31 -11.26
N CYS A 17 -8.16 3.59 -10.20
CA CYS A 17 -6.98 2.74 -10.15
C CYS A 17 -7.35 1.24 -10.17
N HIS A 18 -7.90 0.78 -11.29
CA HIS A 18 -8.22 -0.63 -11.51
C HIS A 18 -7.24 -1.28 -12.48
N PHE A 19 -6.73 -2.44 -12.11
CA PHE A 19 -5.81 -3.23 -12.93
C PHE A 19 -6.60 -4.03 -13.98
N PRO A 20 -6.11 -4.15 -15.23
CA PRO A 20 -6.70 -5.07 -16.21
C PRO A 20 -6.41 -6.54 -15.86
N SER A 21 -5.25 -6.79 -15.28
CA SER A 21 -4.80 -8.07 -14.73
C SER A 21 -3.75 -7.81 -13.65
N PHE A 22 -3.54 -8.77 -12.75
CA PHE A 22 -2.49 -8.67 -11.74
C PHE A 22 -1.90 -10.05 -11.45
N THR A 23 -0.58 -10.17 -11.61
CA THR A 23 0.20 -11.39 -11.46
C THR A 23 1.27 -11.23 -10.39
N ALA A 24 1.95 -12.33 -10.02
CA ALA A 24 3.12 -12.25 -9.15
C ALA A 24 4.25 -11.39 -9.74
N SER A 25 4.41 -11.38 -11.07
CA SER A 25 5.39 -10.52 -11.76
C SER A 25 5.05 -9.03 -11.60
N ASP A 26 3.75 -8.70 -11.67
CA ASP A 26 3.27 -7.34 -11.41
C ASP A 26 3.56 -6.93 -9.96
N ALA A 27 3.29 -7.82 -8.99
CA ALA A 27 3.60 -7.58 -7.59
C ALA A 27 5.10 -7.31 -7.38
N ILE A 28 5.99 -8.11 -7.96
CA ILE A 28 7.45 -7.89 -7.87
C ILE A 28 7.82 -6.54 -8.48
N THR A 29 7.33 -6.24 -9.68
CA THR A 29 7.67 -5.01 -10.39
C THR A 29 7.17 -3.77 -9.65
N LEU A 30 5.95 -3.82 -9.11
CA LEU A 30 5.37 -2.77 -8.29
C LEU A 30 6.16 -2.58 -6.99
N GLY A 31 6.48 -3.68 -6.29
CA GLY A 31 7.26 -3.66 -5.06
C GLY A 31 8.66 -3.08 -5.24
N LEU A 32 9.37 -3.46 -6.31
CA LEU A 32 10.66 -2.89 -6.67
C LEU A 32 10.56 -1.40 -7.05
N SER A 33 9.48 -0.99 -7.70
CA SER A 33 9.23 0.41 -8.04
C SER A 33 9.02 1.26 -6.79
N LEU A 34 8.26 0.77 -5.82
CA LEU A 34 8.08 1.40 -4.51
C LEU A 34 9.41 1.53 -3.76
N ARG A 35 10.18 0.45 -3.68
CA ARG A 35 11.52 0.45 -3.08
C ARG A 35 12.42 1.50 -3.74
N LYS A 36 12.47 1.53 -5.08
CA LYS A 36 13.29 2.49 -5.84
C LYS A 36 12.88 3.92 -5.52
N ARG A 37 11.57 4.20 -5.49
CA ARG A 37 11.03 5.53 -5.21
C ARG A 37 11.33 5.97 -3.77
N PHE A 38 11.13 5.10 -2.79
CA PHE A 38 11.46 5.40 -1.40
C PHE A 38 12.94 5.71 -1.21
N ARG A 39 13.84 4.91 -1.81
CA ARG A 39 15.29 5.16 -1.75
C ARG A 39 15.71 6.52 -2.32
N GLY A 40 14.96 7.02 -3.30
CA GLY A 40 15.19 8.35 -3.88
C GLY A 40 14.50 9.50 -3.13
N SER A 41 13.70 9.21 -2.10
CA SER A 41 13.01 10.25 -1.32
C SER A 41 13.97 10.98 -0.38
N SER A 42 13.66 12.23 -0.02
CA SER A 42 14.39 12.95 1.03
C SER A 42 14.33 12.23 2.38
N ARG A 43 13.23 11.53 2.65
CA ARG A 43 13.02 10.76 3.87
C ARG A 43 14.13 9.73 4.08
N HIS A 44 14.45 8.95 3.04
CA HIS A 44 15.54 8.00 3.09
C HIS A 44 16.90 8.68 2.88
N ALA A 45 17.06 9.46 1.81
CA ALA A 45 18.38 9.98 1.40
C ALA A 45 18.99 11.01 2.35
N LYS A 46 18.16 11.77 3.09
CA LYS A 46 18.62 12.78 4.06
C LYS A 46 18.25 12.41 5.50
N GLY A 47 17.06 11.86 5.69
CA GLY A 47 16.56 11.47 7.01
C GLY A 47 17.10 10.13 7.49
N GLY A 48 17.70 9.33 6.60
CA GLY A 48 18.20 8.01 6.94
C GLY A 48 17.11 7.10 7.50
N HIS A 49 15.87 7.26 7.02
CA HIS A 49 14.71 6.49 7.48
C HIS A 49 14.48 5.20 6.70
N GLY A 50 13.92 4.22 7.40
CA GLY A 50 13.62 2.90 6.89
C GLY A 50 12.20 2.75 6.37
N LEU A 51 11.94 1.66 5.65
CA LEU A 51 10.64 1.28 5.13
C LEU A 51 10.49 -0.24 5.23
N VAL A 52 9.34 -0.70 5.72
CA VAL A 52 8.88 -2.08 5.46
C VAL A 52 7.78 -2.05 4.41
N LEU A 53 7.82 -3.02 3.49
CA LEU A 53 6.90 -3.13 2.36
C LEU A 53 6.39 -4.57 2.25
N THR A 54 5.10 -4.73 1.99
CA THR A 54 4.52 -6.03 1.61
C THR A 54 3.47 -5.86 0.51
N ILE A 55 3.41 -6.84 -0.40
CA ILE A 55 2.29 -7.03 -1.31
C ILE A 55 1.77 -8.44 -1.07
N GLN A 56 0.50 -8.54 -0.71
CA GLN A 56 -0.14 -9.80 -0.37
C GLN A 56 -1.43 -9.96 -1.16
N THR A 57 -1.82 -11.19 -1.47
CA THR A 57 -3.19 -11.47 -1.89
C THR A 57 -4.17 -11.09 -0.76
N ILE A 58 -5.45 -10.88 -1.09
CA ILE A 58 -6.46 -10.55 -0.08
C ILE A 58 -6.56 -11.63 1.02
N ALA A 59 -6.26 -12.88 0.67
CA ALA A 59 -6.18 -14.03 1.57
C ALA A 59 -4.92 -14.09 2.45
N GLY A 60 -3.94 -13.18 2.26
CA GLY A 60 -2.73 -13.08 3.09
C GLY A 60 -1.49 -13.80 2.53
N HIS A 61 -1.57 -14.45 1.36
CA HIS A 61 -0.37 -15.00 0.72
C HIS A 61 0.55 -13.87 0.26
N THR A 62 1.80 -13.86 0.72
CA THR A 62 2.79 -12.85 0.36
C THR A 62 3.30 -13.06 -1.07
N LEU A 63 3.15 -12.04 -1.91
CA LEU A 63 3.68 -11.99 -3.27
C LEU A 63 5.01 -11.22 -3.35
N PHE A 64 5.19 -10.24 -2.47
CA PHE A 64 6.42 -9.46 -2.33
C PHE A 64 6.59 -8.98 -0.89
N SER A 65 7.81 -8.97 -0.37
CA SER A 65 8.15 -8.39 0.93
C SER A 65 9.56 -7.83 0.91
N CYS A 66 9.78 -6.65 1.49
CA CYS A 66 11.09 -6.02 1.50
C CYS A 66 11.25 -5.03 2.64
N THR A 67 12.48 -4.94 3.16
CA THR A 67 12.95 -3.86 4.03
C THR A 67 13.87 -2.92 3.25
N VAL A 68 13.75 -1.62 3.49
CA VAL A 68 14.67 -0.59 3.05
C VAL A 68 15.21 0.14 4.28
N GLY A 69 16.50 0.41 4.34
CA GLY A 69 17.16 0.99 5.52
C GLY A 69 18.51 0.32 5.73
N ASP A 70 19.41 0.97 6.46
CA ASP A 70 20.67 0.36 6.88
C ASP A 70 20.45 -0.34 8.23
N LEU A 71 20.88 -1.60 8.33
CA LEU A 71 20.78 -2.39 9.58
C LEU A 71 21.89 -2.05 10.59
N ALA A 72 22.69 -1.02 10.33
CA ALA A 72 23.83 -0.61 11.16
C ALA A 72 23.42 0.32 12.31
N ASP A 73 24.14 0.23 13.43
CA ASP A 73 24.20 1.03 14.69
C ASP A 73 22.91 1.60 15.33
N THR A 74 21.84 1.87 14.59
CA THR A 74 20.49 2.18 15.08
C THR A 74 19.48 1.51 14.16
N PRO A 75 18.65 0.56 14.64
CA PRO A 75 17.70 -0.15 13.80
C PRO A 75 16.59 0.80 13.34
N ASP A 76 16.76 1.28 12.11
CA ASP A 76 15.84 2.16 11.39
C ASP A 76 14.50 1.47 11.06
N VAL A 77 14.53 0.13 11.06
CA VAL A 77 13.38 -0.75 10.98
C VAL A 77 13.43 -1.76 12.12
N SER A 78 12.31 -1.95 12.82
CA SER A 78 12.18 -2.88 13.94
C SER A 78 11.03 -3.87 13.73
N LEU A 79 10.88 -4.84 14.65
CA LEU A 79 9.69 -5.71 14.67
C LEU A 79 8.40 -4.93 14.86
N GLU A 80 8.45 -3.76 15.52
CA GLU A 80 7.30 -2.88 15.65
C GLU A 80 6.89 -2.27 14.31
N SER A 81 7.84 -1.97 13.42
CA SER A 81 7.56 -1.51 12.05
C SER A 81 6.74 -2.55 11.28
N TRP A 82 7.10 -3.84 11.39
CA TRP A 82 6.34 -4.94 10.79
C TRP A 82 4.96 -5.09 11.41
N ALA A 83 4.84 -4.97 12.73
CA ALA A 83 3.55 -5.03 13.41
C ALA A 83 2.64 -3.83 13.04
N ALA A 84 3.21 -2.66 12.75
CA ALA A 84 2.50 -1.52 12.19
C ALA A 84 2.00 -1.81 10.76
N LEU A 85 2.85 -2.39 9.93
CA LEU A 85 2.50 -2.81 8.57
C LEU A 85 1.35 -3.82 8.54
N GLU A 86 1.33 -4.79 9.44
CA GLU A 86 0.22 -5.75 9.57
C GLU A 86 -1.09 -5.05 9.93
N GLY A 87 -1.05 -4.05 10.83
CA GLY A 87 -2.21 -3.23 11.15
C GLY A 87 -2.76 -2.49 9.94
N ILE A 88 -1.88 -1.93 9.11
CA ILE A 88 -2.24 -1.27 7.84
C ILE A 88 -2.94 -2.26 6.90
N VAL A 89 -2.39 -3.46 6.74
CA VAL A 89 -2.99 -4.52 5.90
C VAL A 89 -4.37 -4.93 6.43
N ASP A 90 -4.52 -5.09 7.74
CA ASP A 90 -5.79 -5.43 8.37
C ASP A 90 -6.87 -4.36 8.13
N VAL A 91 -6.48 -3.07 8.15
CA VAL A 91 -7.40 -1.97 7.81
C VAL A 91 -7.88 -2.10 6.37
N VAL A 92 -6.97 -2.22 5.40
CA VAL A 92 -7.35 -2.33 3.97
C VAL A 92 -8.20 -3.57 3.73
N ARG A 93 -7.89 -4.70 4.38
CA ARG A 93 -8.65 -5.94 4.26
C ARG A 93 -10.09 -5.78 4.77
N LYS A 94 -10.30 -5.04 5.87
CA LYS A 94 -11.63 -4.82 6.46
C LYS A 94 -12.45 -3.77 5.73
N THR A 95 -11.81 -2.72 5.23
CA THR A 95 -12.51 -1.57 4.62
C THR A 95 -12.58 -1.64 3.10
N ALA A 96 -11.73 -2.45 2.47
CA ALA A 96 -11.51 -2.48 1.02
C ALA A 96 -11.06 -1.12 0.42
N HIS A 97 -10.57 -0.22 1.27
CA HIS A 97 -10.08 1.12 0.90
C HIS A 97 -8.66 1.34 1.41
N ALA A 98 -7.96 2.34 0.89
CA ALA A 98 -6.64 2.70 1.39
C ALA A 98 -6.69 2.98 2.89
N SER A 99 -5.64 2.58 3.61
CA SER A 99 -5.61 2.76 5.07
C SER A 99 -5.62 4.24 5.48
N TYR A 100 -5.18 5.12 4.58
CA TYR A 100 -5.28 6.57 4.74
C TYR A 100 -6.73 7.05 4.73
N TYR A 101 -7.60 6.49 3.86
CA TYR A 101 -9.04 6.71 3.93
C TYR A 101 -9.59 6.21 5.27
N GLY A 102 -9.14 5.05 5.74
CA GLY A 102 -9.51 4.51 7.06
C GLY A 102 -9.24 5.51 8.19
N THR A 103 -8.16 6.29 8.09
CA THR A 103 -7.81 7.31 9.08
C THR A 103 -8.83 8.45 9.08
N TYR A 104 -9.18 9.02 7.92
CA TYR A 104 -10.14 10.12 7.83
C TYR A 104 -11.60 9.69 7.98
N SER A 105 -11.98 8.51 7.50
CA SER A 105 -13.33 7.97 7.69
C SER A 105 -13.58 7.56 9.14
N ALA A 106 -12.57 7.04 9.86
CA ALA A 106 -12.65 6.85 11.31
C ALA A 106 -12.91 8.16 12.05
N ILE A 107 -12.20 9.23 11.68
CA ILE A 107 -12.27 10.55 12.32
C ILE A 107 -13.54 11.30 11.91
N SER A 108 -13.98 11.17 10.66
CA SER A 108 -15.09 11.94 10.06
C SER A 108 -16.45 11.25 10.15
N ALA A 109 -16.53 9.92 10.06
CA ALA A 109 -17.83 9.25 10.09
C ALA A 109 -18.45 9.33 11.49
N LEU A 110 -17.62 9.42 12.51
CA LEU A 110 -18.03 9.13 13.86
C LEU A 110 -16.98 9.72 14.83
N GLY A 111 -17.38 10.52 15.82
CA GLY A 111 -16.58 10.68 17.05
C GLY A 111 -16.46 9.37 17.86
N LYS A 112 -16.36 8.22 17.18
CA LYS A 112 -16.30 6.87 17.71
C LYS A 112 -14.85 6.43 17.69
N ALA A 113 -14.38 6.01 18.85
CA ALA A 113 -13.05 5.45 19.00
C ALA A 113 -12.87 4.22 18.08
N PRO A 114 -11.66 3.91 17.62
CA PRO A 114 -11.36 2.76 16.76
C PRO A 114 -11.89 1.40 17.28
N LYS A 115 -12.22 1.32 18.58
CA LYS A 115 -12.97 0.23 19.23
C LYS A 115 -14.24 -0.17 18.48
N GLN A 116 -14.96 0.80 17.91
CA GLN A 116 -16.26 0.58 17.28
C GLN A 116 -16.17 0.12 15.82
N MET A 117 -14.96 0.08 15.24
CA MET A 117 -14.71 -0.56 13.95
C MET A 117 -14.19 -2.02 14.09
N GLY A 118 -14.30 -2.61 15.29
CA GLY A 118 -13.87 -3.99 15.53
C GLY A 118 -12.35 -4.18 15.42
N PHE A 119 -11.58 -3.12 15.69
CA PHE A 119 -10.15 -3.22 15.89
C PHE A 119 -9.88 -3.55 17.37
N PRO A 120 -9.15 -4.64 17.66
CA PRO A 120 -8.69 -4.96 19.02
C PRO A 120 -7.98 -3.77 19.66
N ASP A 121 -8.21 -3.54 20.96
CA ASP A 121 -7.72 -2.36 21.72
C ASP A 121 -6.20 -2.13 21.59
N ASP A 122 -5.45 -3.19 21.33
CA ASP A 122 -4.00 -3.23 21.11
C ASP A 122 -3.53 -2.82 19.70
N LYS A 123 -4.44 -2.73 18.72
CA LYS A 123 -4.13 -2.30 17.33
C LYS A 123 -4.68 -0.92 16.96
N ILE A 124 -5.39 -0.27 17.88
CA ILE A 124 -6.08 1.03 17.71
C ILE A 124 -5.13 2.20 17.45
N GLY A 125 -3.88 2.14 17.94
CA GLY A 125 -2.87 3.18 17.73
C GLY A 125 -2.24 3.21 16.33
N ARG A 126 -2.66 2.36 15.39
CA ARG A 126 -1.96 2.11 14.11
C ARG A 126 -2.80 2.45 12.87
N LEU A 127 -3.69 3.43 12.97
CA LEU A 127 -4.30 4.09 11.81
C LEU A 127 -3.23 4.91 11.08
N ALA A 128 -2.42 4.22 10.28
CA ALA A 128 -1.41 4.81 9.43
C ALA A 128 -1.79 4.62 7.95
N GLY A 129 -1.48 5.62 7.14
CA GLY A 129 -1.48 5.52 5.69
C GLY A 129 -0.39 4.56 5.21
N GLY A 130 -0.41 4.26 3.92
CA GLY A 130 0.55 3.35 3.29
C GLY A 130 -0.04 2.03 2.82
N GLY A 131 -1.29 1.70 3.16
CA GLY A 131 -2.02 0.57 2.59
C GLY A 131 -2.90 1.01 1.42
N TYR A 132 -2.93 0.21 0.35
CA TYR A 132 -3.74 0.47 -0.84
C TYR A 132 -4.29 -0.85 -1.45
N PRO A 133 -5.59 -0.92 -1.74
CA PRO A 133 -6.21 -2.11 -2.33
C PRO A 133 -5.91 -2.21 -3.83
N ILE A 134 -5.67 -3.42 -4.31
CA ILE A 134 -5.49 -3.72 -5.73
C ILE A 134 -6.79 -4.31 -6.26
N TRP A 135 -7.47 -3.53 -7.07
CA TRP A 135 -8.73 -3.90 -7.72
C TRP A 135 -8.51 -4.36 -9.16
N LEU A 136 -9.34 -5.29 -9.62
CA LEU A 136 -9.41 -5.62 -11.04
C LEU A 136 -10.60 -4.93 -11.70
N SER A 137 -10.41 -4.50 -12.95
CA SER A 137 -11.47 -3.85 -13.74
C SER A 137 -12.65 -4.79 -14.03
N ASN A 138 -12.41 -6.10 -14.04
CA ASN A 138 -13.41 -7.14 -14.31
C ASN A 138 -13.91 -7.88 -13.06
N ALA A 139 -13.45 -7.51 -11.86
CA ALA A 139 -13.90 -8.12 -10.61
C ALA A 139 -14.13 -7.06 -9.51
N PRO A 140 -15.27 -6.36 -9.53
CA PRO A 140 -15.55 -5.25 -8.61
C PRO A 140 -16.06 -5.72 -7.24
N CYS A 141 -16.16 -7.03 -6.97
CA CYS A 141 -16.74 -7.54 -5.73
C CYS A 141 -15.78 -7.46 -4.53
N CYS A 142 -14.48 -7.59 -4.75
CA CYS A 142 -13.45 -7.43 -3.72
C CYS A 142 -12.08 -7.12 -4.36
N PRO A 143 -11.18 -6.44 -3.61
CA PRO A 143 -9.79 -6.32 -4.05
C PRO A 143 -9.13 -7.71 -4.01
N ILE A 144 -8.25 -7.97 -4.97
CA ILE A 144 -7.56 -9.26 -5.10
C ILE A 144 -6.25 -9.31 -4.33
N ALA A 145 -5.67 -8.15 -4.05
CA ALA A 145 -4.40 -7.99 -3.35
C ALA A 145 -4.36 -6.65 -2.61
N ILE A 146 -3.39 -6.53 -1.72
CA ILE A 146 -3.11 -5.35 -0.91
C ILE A 146 -1.63 -5.05 -1.07
N VAL A 147 -1.30 -3.80 -1.39
CA VAL A 147 0.06 -3.26 -1.26
C VAL A 147 0.10 -2.37 -0.02
N ALA A 148 1.08 -2.59 0.84
CA ALA A 148 1.24 -1.83 2.06
C ALA A 148 2.70 -1.46 2.31
N CYS A 149 2.94 -0.27 2.82
CA CYS A 149 4.25 0.19 3.28
C CYS A 149 4.15 0.96 4.61
N TYR A 150 5.26 1.02 5.35
CA TYR A 150 5.37 1.80 6.58
C TYR A 150 6.79 2.33 6.79
N SER A 151 6.92 3.66 6.87
CA SER A 151 8.18 4.39 7.18
C SER A 151 8.03 5.36 8.35
N GLY A 152 6.93 5.25 9.11
CA GLY A 152 6.59 6.15 10.21
C GLY A 152 5.97 7.49 9.78
N SER A 153 5.67 7.70 8.49
CA SER A 153 4.92 8.88 8.03
C SER A 153 3.71 8.49 7.20
N SER A 154 2.54 8.51 7.85
CA SER A 154 1.25 8.13 7.28
C SER A 154 0.95 8.78 5.91
N LEU A 155 1.14 10.11 5.80
CA LEU A 155 0.88 10.84 4.56
C LEU A 155 1.89 10.50 3.47
N GLU A 156 3.19 10.47 3.79
CA GLU A 156 4.23 10.15 2.80
C GLU A 156 4.12 8.71 2.32
N ASP A 157 3.80 7.76 3.20
CA ASP A 157 3.55 6.36 2.87
C ASP A 157 2.34 6.21 1.96
N HIS A 158 1.24 6.92 2.24
CA HIS A 158 0.07 6.93 1.37
C HIS A 158 0.40 7.48 -0.03
N LEU A 159 1.05 8.64 -0.11
CA LEU A 159 1.44 9.26 -1.37
C LEU A 159 2.42 8.40 -2.16
N LEU A 160 3.38 7.76 -1.47
CA LEU A 160 4.32 6.83 -2.07
C LEU A 160 3.58 5.70 -2.78
N VAL A 161 2.61 5.07 -2.10
CA VAL A 161 1.87 3.95 -2.67
C VAL A 161 0.89 4.38 -3.75
N SER A 162 0.03 5.37 -3.49
CA SER A 162 -1.01 5.80 -4.43
C SER A 162 -0.41 6.32 -5.74
N THR A 163 0.64 7.13 -5.67
CA THR A 163 1.34 7.63 -6.85
C THR A 163 2.02 6.49 -7.61
N THR A 164 2.60 5.51 -6.91
CA THR A 164 3.32 4.41 -7.61
C THR A 164 2.35 3.47 -8.30
N VAL A 165 1.21 3.17 -7.68
CA VAL A 165 0.13 2.38 -8.31
C VAL A 165 -0.40 3.10 -9.55
N ARG A 166 -0.67 4.41 -9.44
CA ARG A 166 -1.15 5.22 -10.57
C ARG A 166 -0.17 5.21 -11.74
N ASP A 167 1.11 5.44 -11.48
CA ASP A 167 2.14 5.46 -12.51
C ASP A 167 2.36 4.07 -13.12
N TYR A 168 2.26 3.01 -12.31
CA TYR A 168 2.33 1.63 -12.78
C TYR A 168 1.18 1.34 -13.76
N LEU A 169 -0.04 1.71 -13.41
CA LEU A 169 -1.22 1.57 -14.26
C LEU A 169 -1.09 2.35 -15.57
N ALA A 170 -0.62 3.60 -15.51
CA ALA A 170 -0.36 4.40 -16.70
C ALA A 170 0.68 3.74 -17.63
N LYS A 171 1.74 3.15 -17.04
CA LYS A 171 2.78 2.45 -17.79
C LYS A 171 2.26 1.20 -18.51
N ILE A 172 1.45 0.37 -17.84
CA ILE A 172 0.90 -0.84 -18.48
C ILE A 172 -0.19 -0.50 -19.51
N ALA A 173 -0.92 0.61 -19.34
CA ALA A 173 -1.90 1.09 -20.32
C ALA A 173 -1.24 1.70 -21.57
N GLY A 174 -0.09 2.37 -21.42
CA GLY A 174 0.62 3.07 -22.50
C GLY A 174 1.60 2.21 -23.31
N GLY A 175 1.87 0.94 -22.97
CA GLY A 175 2.97 0.21 -23.60
C GLY A 175 3.14 -1.27 -23.25
N GLY A 176 2.06 -2.06 -23.21
CA GLY A 176 2.11 -3.51 -23.00
C GLY A 176 2.54 -4.33 -24.22
N ALA A 177 3.73 -4.08 -24.78
CA ALA A 177 4.41 -5.12 -25.57
C ALA A 177 4.91 -6.18 -24.59
N VAL A 178 4.13 -7.26 -24.43
CA VAL A 178 4.61 -8.48 -23.77
C VAL A 178 5.73 -9.03 -24.66
N PRO A 179 7.00 -9.15 -24.19
CA PRO A 179 7.99 -9.87 -24.96
C PRO A 179 7.48 -11.29 -25.15
N ALA A 180 7.45 -11.77 -26.40
CA ALA A 180 6.95 -13.09 -26.75
C ALA A 180 7.64 -14.16 -25.87
N PRO A 181 6.90 -15.19 -25.43
CA PRO A 181 7.50 -16.28 -24.68
C PRO A 181 8.67 -16.86 -25.49
N PRO A 182 9.80 -17.20 -24.84
CA PRO A 182 10.95 -17.77 -25.55
C PRO A 182 10.50 -19.04 -26.29
N PRO A 183 11.01 -19.29 -27.51
CA PRO A 183 10.66 -20.48 -28.26
C PRO A 183 10.98 -21.70 -27.40
N ARG A 184 9.99 -22.59 -27.23
CA ARG A 184 10.20 -23.87 -26.57
C ARG A 184 11.27 -24.61 -27.37
N MET A 185 12.40 -24.90 -26.73
CA MET A 185 13.45 -25.67 -27.37
C MET A 185 12.93 -27.06 -27.76
N PRO A 186 13.38 -27.60 -28.91
CA PRO A 186 12.96 -28.91 -29.41
C PRO A 186 13.39 -30.06 -28.50
#